data_AF-A0A442AS08-F1
#
_entry.id   AF-A0A442AS08-F1
#
_cell.length_a   1.000
_cell.length_b   1.000
_cell.length_c   1.000
_cell.angle_alpha   90.00
_cell.angle_beta   90.00
_cell.angle_gamma   90.00
#
_symmetry.space_group_name_H-M   'P 1'
#
loop_
_entity.id
_entity.type
_entity.pdbx_description
1 polymer ?
#
loop_
_entity_poly.entity_id
_entity_poly.type
_entity_poly.pdbx_seq_one_letter_code
_entity_poly.pdbx_strand_id
1 'polypeptide(L)'
;RSNFAGQILGIGRTRREQQEQRGRADQVLEFLHLTDVRDRLAGTLPYGLQKRAELARALVAEPRLLLLDEPMAGMTAGEKSEMAAYVRAARDRFATTVVLIEHDVGVVMGLSDRIAVLDYGRKIADGTPEEVRNDQRVIDAYLGVASDNEEGADI
;
A
#
# COMPACT_ATOMS: atom_id res chain seq x y z
N ARG A 1 18.77 -3.04 25.27
CA ARG A 1 19.61 -1.82 25.04
C ARG A 1 21.01 -2.31 24.73
N SER A 2 21.43 -2.25 23.46
CA SER A 2 22.74 -2.73 22.99
C SER A 2 23.72 -1.56 22.97
N ASN A 3 24.90 -1.72 23.59
CA ASN A 3 25.94 -0.68 23.64
C ASN A 3 26.65 -0.56 22.28
N PHE A 4 26.88 0.68 21.85
CA PHE A 4 27.52 1.12 20.58
C PHE A 4 28.79 0.33 20.19
N ALA A 5 29.61 -0.10 21.15
CA ALA A 5 30.81 -0.91 20.91
C ALA A 5 30.52 -2.30 20.32
N GLY A 6 29.36 -2.90 20.62
CA GLY A 6 28.94 -4.20 20.08
C GLY A 6 28.52 -4.15 18.60
N GLN A 7 28.07 -2.99 18.11
CA GLN A 7 27.78 -2.79 16.68
C GLN A 7 29.06 -2.68 15.85
N ILE A 8 30.13 -2.09 16.41
CA ILE A 8 31.42 -1.91 15.74
C ILE A 8 32.23 -3.21 15.67
N LEU A 9 32.18 -4.06 16.70
CA LEU A 9 32.99 -5.28 16.78
C LEU A 9 32.32 -6.55 16.19
N GLY A 10 31.04 -6.50 15.81
CA GLY A 10 30.36 -7.60 15.12
C GLY A 10 30.23 -8.91 15.92
N ILE A 11 30.31 -8.85 17.26
CA ILE A 11 30.36 -10.04 18.12
C ILE A 11 28.95 -10.47 18.55
N GLY A 12 28.50 -11.62 18.03
CA GLY A 12 27.43 -12.45 18.61
C GLY A 12 26.00 -11.92 18.47
N ARG A 13 25.62 -10.92 19.28
CA ARG A 13 24.24 -10.40 19.35
C ARG A 13 23.80 -9.74 18.04
N THR A 14 24.70 -8.99 17.41
CA THR A 14 24.47 -8.35 16.11
C THR A 14 24.22 -9.36 14.99
N ARG A 15 24.88 -10.54 15.02
CA ARG A 15 24.68 -11.58 14.00
C ARG A 15 23.31 -12.25 14.07
N ARG A 16 22.81 -12.50 15.28
CA ARG A 16 21.46 -13.08 15.46
C ARG A 16 20.38 -12.10 15.02
N GLU A 17 20.47 -10.84 15.44
CA GLU A 17 19.55 -9.78 15.01
C GLU A 17 19.57 -9.60 13.48
N GLN A 18 20.76 -9.64 12.86
CA GLN A 18 20.88 -9.60 11.39
C GLN A 18 20.27 -10.83 10.70
N GLN A 19 20.46 -12.03 11.26
CA GLN A 19 19.84 -13.25 10.72
C GLN A 19 18.32 -13.20 10.81
N GLU A 20 17.77 -12.73 11.94
CA GLU A 20 16.33 -12.56 12.11
C GLU A 20 15.76 -11.51 11.14
N GLN A 21 16.41 -10.36 10.99
CA GLN A 21 16.00 -9.33 10.02
C GLN A 21 16.05 -9.84 8.59
N ARG A 22 17.09 -10.61 8.24
CA ARG A 22 17.24 -11.18 6.90
C ARG A 22 16.18 -12.26 6.63
N GLY A 23 15.91 -13.11 7.62
CA GLY A 23 14.84 -14.09 7.54
C GLY A 23 13.46 -13.45 7.33
N ARG A 24 13.18 -12.31 8.00
CA ARG A 24 11.95 -11.54 7.76
C ARG A 24 11.89 -10.96 6.35
N ALA A 25 12.99 -10.38 5.87
CA ALA A 25 13.06 -9.86 4.52
C ALA A 25 12.79 -10.97 3.49
N ASP A 26 13.41 -12.14 3.65
CA ASP A 26 13.19 -13.30 2.78
C ASP A 26 11.71 -13.75 2.81
N GLN A 27 11.07 -13.80 3.99
CA GLN A 27 9.64 -14.14 4.12
C GLN A 27 8.72 -13.15 3.38
N VAL A 28 9.00 -11.84 3.46
CA VAL A 28 8.19 -10.82 2.77
C VAL A 28 8.44 -10.84 1.27
N LEU A 29 9.68 -11.06 0.84
CA LEU A 29 10.02 -11.22 -0.58
C LEU A 29 9.30 -12.43 -1.18
N GLU A 30 9.27 -13.55 -0.47
CA GLU A 30 8.51 -14.74 -0.89
C GLU A 30 7.00 -14.44 -0.97
N PHE A 31 6.45 -13.80 0.06
CA PHE A 31 5.03 -13.42 0.11
C PHE A 31 4.59 -12.54 -1.06
N LEU A 32 5.44 -11.63 -1.54
CA LEU A 32 5.15 -10.71 -2.66
C LEU A 32 5.67 -11.21 -4.02
N HIS A 33 6.18 -12.44 -4.08
CA HIS A 33 6.78 -13.04 -5.28
C HIS A 33 7.94 -12.21 -5.86
N LEU A 34 8.83 -11.72 -5.00
CA LEU A 34 10.00 -10.92 -5.34
C LEU A 34 11.33 -11.67 -5.21
N THR A 35 11.30 -12.98 -4.87
CA THR A 35 12.50 -13.79 -4.65
C THR A 35 13.46 -13.77 -5.83
N ASP A 36 12.95 -13.83 -7.07
CA ASP A 36 13.77 -13.87 -8.29
C ASP A 36 14.51 -12.56 -8.59
N VAL A 37 14.05 -11.46 -7.98
CA VAL A 37 14.60 -10.11 -8.21
C VAL A 37 15.28 -9.52 -6.97
N ARG A 38 15.46 -10.32 -5.91
CA ARG A 38 16.00 -9.89 -4.60
C ARG A 38 17.34 -9.15 -4.65
N ASP A 39 18.22 -9.54 -5.57
CA ASP A 39 19.58 -9.01 -5.68
C ASP A 39 19.70 -7.95 -6.80
N ARG A 40 18.57 -7.57 -7.43
CA ARG A 40 18.53 -6.52 -8.44
C ARG A 40 18.34 -5.15 -7.81
N LEU A 41 18.91 -4.13 -8.45
CA LEU A 41 18.66 -2.74 -8.08
C LEU A 41 17.19 -2.38 -8.32
N ALA A 42 16.52 -1.83 -7.29
CA ALA A 42 15.10 -1.50 -7.35
C ALA A 42 14.72 -0.61 -8.54
N GLY A 43 15.53 0.42 -8.84
CA GLY A 43 15.30 1.32 -9.98
C GLY A 43 15.39 0.65 -11.36
N THR A 44 15.85 -0.59 -11.45
CA THR A 44 15.92 -1.37 -12.71
C THR A 44 14.75 -2.32 -12.89
N LEU A 45 13.87 -2.44 -11.89
CA LEU A 45 12.72 -3.32 -11.94
C LEU A 45 11.61 -2.68 -12.79
N PRO A 46 10.76 -3.49 -13.46
CA PRO A 46 9.49 -3.02 -14.00
C PRO A 46 8.63 -2.33 -12.94
N TYR A 47 7.81 -1.36 -13.34
CA TYR A 47 7.07 -0.48 -12.43
C TYR A 47 6.22 -1.24 -11.39
N GLY A 48 5.43 -2.23 -11.79
CA GLY A 48 4.65 -3.05 -10.86
C GLY A 48 5.51 -3.81 -9.84
N LEU A 49 6.72 -4.24 -10.22
CA LEU A 49 7.67 -4.86 -9.29
C LEU A 49 8.31 -3.83 -8.35
N GLN A 50 8.56 -2.60 -8.81
CA GLN A 50 9.00 -1.50 -7.93
C GLN A 50 7.95 -1.22 -6.85
N LYS A 51 6.67 -1.13 -7.23
CA LYS A 51 5.57 -0.91 -6.29
C LYS A 51 5.42 -2.06 -5.28
N ARG A 52 5.58 -3.31 -5.71
CA ARG A 52 5.65 -4.45 -4.79
C ARG A 52 6.85 -4.36 -3.85
N ALA A 53 8.01 -3.92 -4.31
CA ALA A 53 9.17 -3.71 -3.45
C ALA A 53 8.95 -2.57 -2.43
N GLU A 54 8.20 -1.52 -2.79
CA GLU A 54 7.78 -0.47 -1.84
C GLU A 54 6.88 -1.04 -0.73
N LEU A 55 5.90 -1.87 -1.09
CA LEU A 55 5.07 -2.59 -0.12
C LEU A 55 5.90 -3.54 0.75
N ALA A 56 6.83 -4.29 0.14
CA ALA A 56 7.73 -5.19 0.85
C ALA A 56 8.51 -4.45 1.93
N ARG A 57 9.09 -3.29 1.57
CA ARG A 57 9.83 -2.43 2.50
C ARG A 57 8.98 -2.01 3.69
N ALA A 58 7.70 -1.71 3.48
CA ALA A 58 6.79 -1.33 4.56
C ALA A 58 6.44 -2.53 5.47
N LEU A 59 6.21 -3.72 4.89
CA LEU A 59 5.82 -4.92 5.62
C LEU A 59 6.95 -5.53 6.46
N VAL A 60 8.20 -5.41 6.01
CA VAL A 60 9.38 -5.91 6.76
C VAL A 60 9.50 -5.27 8.15
N ALA A 61 8.93 -4.08 8.35
CA ALA A 61 8.89 -3.40 9.65
C ALA A 61 7.86 -3.98 10.63
N GLU A 62 7.10 -5.01 10.25
CA GLU A 62 6.03 -5.62 11.05
C GLU A 62 5.02 -4.57 11.58
N PRO A 63 4.46 -3.71 10.69
CA PRO A 63 3.61 -2.62 11.13
C PRO A 63 2.28 -3.13 11.69
N ARG A 64 1.86 -2.56 12.82
CA ARG A 64 0.48 -2.73 13.34
C ARG A 64 -0.53 -1.94 12.51
N LEU A 65 -0.11 -0.80 11.95
CA LEU A 65 -0.87 0.08 11.08
C LEU A 65 -0.02 0.44 9.87
N LEU A 66 -0.53 0.14 8.68
CA LEU A 66 0.07 0.47 7.40
C LEU A 66 -0.76 1.57 6.74
N LEU A 67 -0.12 2.71 6.50
CA LEU A 67 -0.69 3.84 5.77
C LEU A 67 -0.18 3.80 4.33
N LEU A 68 -1.08 3.72 3.36
CA LEU A 68 -0.75 3.69 1.94
C LEU A 68 -1.31 4.93 1.27
N ASP A 69 -0.44 5.74 0.68
CA ASP A 69 -0.82 6.95 -0.05
C ASP A 69 -0.72 6.67 -1.55
N GLU A 70 -1.87 6.50 -2.20
CA GLU A 70 -2.02 6.13 -3.61
C GLU A 70 -1.08 4.99 -4.08
N PRO A 71 -1.08 3.83 -3.38
CA PRO A 71 -0.17 2.73 -3.70
C PRO A 71 -0.33 2.19 -5.13
N MET A 72 -1.48 2.42 -5.78
CA MET A 72 -1.82 1.88 -7.09
C MET A 72 -1.74 2.89 -8.23
N ALA A 73 -1.27 4.11 -7.96
CA ALA A 73 -1.08 5.13 -8.99
C ALA A 73 -0.13 4.64 -10.10
N GLY A 74 -0.47 4.94 -11.35
CA GLY A 74 0.33 4.59 -12.53
C GLY A 74 0.34 3.09 -12.90
N MET A 75 -0.40 2.24 -12.18
CA MET A 75 -0.50 0.81 -12.47
C MET A 75 -1.63 0.51 -13.46
N THR A 76 -1.46 -0.53 -14.28
CA THR A 76 -2.54 -1.05 -15.14
C THR A 76 -3.64 -1.73 -14.30
N ALA A 77 -4.86 -1.87 -14.83
CA ALA A 77 -5.97 -2.48 -14.09
C ALA A 77 -5.66 -3.90 -13.55
N GLY A 78 -4.88 -4.69 -14.29
CA GLY A 78 -4.42 -6.00 -13.86
C GLY A 78 -3.47 -5.91 -12.66
N GLU A 79 -2.46 -5.04 -12.74
CA GLU A 79 -1.50 -4.81 -11.66
C GLU A 79 -2.17 -4.20 -10.41
N LYS A 80 -3.14 -3.28 -10.59
CA LYS A 80 -3.94 -2.73 -9.48
C LYS A 80 -4.66 -3.85 -8.72
N SER A 81 -5.31 -4.76 -9.45
CA SER A 81 -6.01 -5.90 -8.85
C SER A 81 -5.05 -6.83 -8.10
N GLU A 82 -3.86 -7.08 -8.66
CA GLU A 82 -2.81 -7.85 -8.01
C GLU A 82 -2.32 -7.17 -6.71
N MET A 83 -2.05 -5.87 -6.77
CA MET A 83 -1.64 -5.07 -5.60
C MET A 83 -2.72 -5.07 -4.51
N ALA A 84 -3.99 -4.89 -4.88
CA ALA A 84 -5.11 -4.96 -3.94
C ALA A 84 -5.17 -6.34 -3.23
N ALA A 85 -4.91 -7.42 -3.96
CA ALA A 85 -4.84 -8.76 -3.39
C ALA A 85 -3.70 -8.89 -2.38
N TYR A 86 -2.50 -8.36 -2.68
CA TYR A 86 -1.39 -8.36 -1.72
C TYR A 86 -1.67 -7.53 -0.48
N VAL A 87 -2.29 -6.35 -0.62
CA VAL A 87 -2.67 -5.51 0.52
C VAL A 87 -3.66 -6.23 1.44
N ARG A 88 -4.69 -6.86 0.86
CA ARG A 88 -5.65 -7.66 1.64
C ARG A 88 -4.96 -8.86 2.31
N ALA A 89 -4.14 -9.60 1.56
CA ALA A 89 -3.41 -10.73 2.09
C ALA A 89 -2.45 -10.33 3.20
N ALA A 90 -1.85 -9.13 3.15
CA ALA A 90 -1.00 -8.61 4.20
C ALA A 90 -1.80 -8.32 5.48
N ARG A 91 -3.01 -7.74 5.37
CA ARG A 91 -3.94 -7.58 6.50
C ARG A 91 -4.22 -8.93 7.14
N ASP A 92 -4.60 -9.93 6.34
CA ASP A 92 -5.01 -11.25 6.82
C ASP A 92 -3.84 -12.03 7.44
N ARG A 93 -2.66 -12.01 6.80
CA ARG A 93 -1.50 -12.83 7.19
C ARG A 93 -0.69 -12.23 8.33
N PHE A 94 -0.53 -10.90 8.35
CA PHE A 94 0.30 -10.21 9.34
C PHE A 94 -0.51 -9.51 10.43
N ALA A 95 -1.84 -9.59 10.38
CA ALA A 95 -2.76 -8.88 11.28
C ALA A 95 -2.51 -7.36 11.30
N THR A 96 -2.08 -6.82 10.15
CA THR A 96 -1.79 -5.39 9.98
C THR A 96 -3.09 -4.64 9.65
N THR A 97 -3.39 -3.58 10.40
CA THR A 97 -4.47 -2.65 10.02
C THR A 97 -4.01 -1.83 8.83
N VAL A 98 -4.84 -1.70 7.79
CA VAL A 98 -4.50 -0.91 6.59
C VAL A 98 -5.43 0.29 6.49
N VAL A 99 -4.84 1.47 6.29
CA VAL A 99 -5.55 2.67 5.85
C VAL A 99 -4.92 3.08 4.53
N LEU A 100 -5.73 3.24 3.50
CA LEU A 100 -5.26 3.61 2.18
C LEU A 100 -6.02 4.82 1.65
N ILE A 101 -5.31 5.65 0.90
CA ILE A 101 -5.86 6.74 0.10
C ILE A 101 -5.78 6.29 -1.34
N GLU A 102 -6.90 6.32 -2.04
CA GLU A 102 -7.01 5.99 -3.46
C GLU A 102 -8.13 6.81 -4.08
N HIS A 103 -7.95 7.21 -5.34
CA HIS A 103 -8.97 7.91 -6.12
C HIS A 103 -9.81 6.95 -6.98
N ASP A 104 -9.31 5.72 -7.21
CA ASP A 104 -9.99 4.69 -7.97
C ASP A 104 -11.12 4.05 -7.15
N VAL A 105 -12.36 4.43 -7.46
CA VAL A 105 -13.56 3.93 -6.77
C VAL A 105 -13.65 2.41 -6.81
N GLY A 106 -13.28 1.79 -7.93
CA GLY A 106 -13.36 0.33 -8.08
C GLY A 106 -12.45 -0.38 -7.08
N VAL A 107 -11.21 0.12 -6.94
CA VAL A 107 -10.25 -0.38 -5.96
C VAL A 107 -10.75 -0.17 -4.53
N VAL A 108 -11.16 1.04 -4.18
CA VAL A 108 -11.58 1.38 -2.81
C VAL A 108 -12.79 0.53 -2.40
N MET A 109 -13.78 0.38 -3.28
CA MET A 109 -14.97 -0.43 -3.04
C MET A 109 -14.65 -1.92 -2.90
N GLY A 110 -13.68 -2.41 -3.66
CA GLY A 110 -13.26 -3.80 -3.60
C GLY A 110 -12.46 -4.09 -2.34
N LEU A 111 -11.52 -3.22 -1.96
CA LEU A 111 -10.50 -3.49 -0.95
C LEU A 111 -10.91 -3.14 0.49
N SER A 112 -11.80 -2.17 0.67
CA SER A 112 -12.06 -1.56 1.97
C SER A 112 -13.21 -2.21 2.73
N ASP A 113 -13.03 -2.43 4.03
CA ASP A 113 -14.13 -2.83 4.93
C ASP A 113 -15.02 -1.62 5.29
N ARG A 114 -14.45 -0.41 5.27
CA ARG A 114 -15.10 0.88 5.55
C ARG A 114 -14.43 1.98 4.74
N ILE A 115 -15.20 2.94 4.26
CA ILE A 115 -14.75 4.04 3.39
C ILE A 115 -15.17 5.37 4.02
N ALA A 116 -14.24 6.31 4.08
CA ALA A 116 -14.52 7.71 4.36
C ALA A 116 -14.24 8.53 3.10
N VAL A 117 -15.20 9.34 2.68
CA VAL A 117 -15.07 10.21 1.50
C VAL A 117 -14.92 11.66 1.96
N LEU A 118 -13.92 12.34 1.42
CA LEU A 118 -13.64 13.74 1.71
C LEU A 118 -13.81 14.56 0.43
N ASP A 119 -14.48 15.71 0.56
CA ASP A 119 -14.63 16.70 -0.49
C ASP A 119 -14.31 18.09 0.08
N TYR A 120 -13.42 18.84 -0.59
CA TYR A 120 -12.86 20.12 -0.11
C TYR A 120 -12.46 20.13 1.38
N GLY A 121 -11.80 19.05 1.84
CA GLY A 121 -11.35 18.90 3.22
C GLY A 121 -12.46 18.60 4.24
N ARG A 122 -13.70 18.36 3.79
CA ARG A 122 -14.83 17.97 4.64
C ARG A 122 -15.21 16.52 4.39
N LYS A 123 -15.43 15.75 5.46
CA LYS A 123 -15.93 14.37 5.34
C LYS A 123 -17.40 14.40 4.92
N ILE A 124 -17.69 13.93 3.72
CA ILE A 124 -19.04 13.89 3.16
C ILE A 124 -19.73 12.56 3.39
N ALA A 125 -18.99 11.45 3.46
CA ALA A 125 -19.55 10.12 3.74
C ALA A 125 -18.59 9.29 4.60
N ASP A 126 -19.15 8.34 5.36
CA ASP A 126 -18.41 7.42 6.23
C ASP A 126 -19.27 6.17 6.47
N GLY A 127 -18.92 5.05 5.83
CA GLY A 127 -19.72 3.83 5.89
C GLY A 127 -19.08 2.65 5.19
N THR A 128 -19.83 1.58 5.03
CA THR A 128 -19.46 0.42 4.21
C THR A 128 -19.39 0.79 2.73
N PRO A 129 -18.72 -0.01 1.88
CA PRO A 129 -18.72 0.21 0.43
C PRO A 129 -20.11 0.33 -0.19
N GLU A 130 -21.09 -0.42 0.30
CA GLU A 130 -22.47 -0.36 -0.19
C GLU A 130 -23.17 0.94 0.19
N GLU A 131 -23.03 1.39 1.44
CA GLU A 131 -23.60 2.67 1.90
C GLU A 131 -22.99 3.85 1.15
N VAL A 132 -21.66 3.87 1.00
CA VAL A 132 -20.93 4.96 0.33
C VAL A 132 -21.25 5.01 -1.16
N ARG A 133 -21.40 3.86 -1.84
CA ARG A 133 -21.78 3.80 -3.25
C ARG A 133 -23.14 4.42 -3.53
N ASN A 134 -24.08 4.28 -2.59
CA ASN A 134 -25.45 4.78 -2.72
C ASN A 134 -25.64 6.18 -2.13
N ASP A 135 -24.59 6.81 -1.58
CA ASP A 135 -24.68 8.16 -1.00
C ASP A 135 -24.68 9.22 -2.11
N GLN A 136 -25.77 9.97 -2.23
CA GLN A 136 -25.93 11.00 -3.26
C GLN A 136 -24.81 12.04 -3.23
N ARG A 137 -24.30 12.43 -2.04
CA ARG A 137 -23.22 13.42 -1.94
C ARG A 137 -21.92 12.93 -2.55
N VAL A 138 -21.68 11.61 -2.46
CA VAL A 138 -20.49 10.96 -3.05
C VAL A 138 -20.63 10.90 -4.57
N ILE A 139 -21.82 10.54 -5.06
CA ILE A 139 -22.14 10.52 -6.49
C ILE A 139 -21.96 11.93 -7.08
N ASP A 140 -22.52 12.95 -6.44
CA ASP A 140 -22.45 14.34 -6.88
C ASP A 140 -21.00 14.85 -6.90
N ALA A 141 -20.22 14.56 -5.85
CA ALA A 141 -18.82 14.95 -5.78
C ALA A 141 -17.98 14.32 -6.90
N TYR A 142 -18.19 13.03 -7.21
CA TYR A 142 -17.46 12.35 -8.30
C TYR A 142 -17.89 12.82 -9.69
N LEU A 143 -19.19 13.07 -9.92
CA LEU A 143 -19.67 13.60 -11.20
C LEU A 143 -19.24 15.06 -11.41
N GLY A 144 -19.22 15.87 -10.36
CA GLY A 144 -18.71 17.24 -10.40
C GLY A 144 -17.23 17.29 -10.78
N VAL A 145 -16.39 16.43 -10.19
CA VAL A 145 -14.96 16.32 -10.55
C VAL A 145 -14.75 15.79 -11.97
N ALA A 146 -15.58 14.87 -12.46
CA ALA A 146 -15.51 14.44 -13.85
C ALA A 146 -15.86 15.56 -14.85
N SER A 147 -16.80 16.44 -14.47
CA SER A 147 -17.24 17.60 -15.26
C SER A 147 -16.14 18.66 -15.35
N ASP A 148 -15.49 18.98 -14.23
CA ASP A 148 -14.45 20.02 -14.16
C ASP A 148 -13.15 19.61 -14.88
N ASN A 149 -12.90 18.31 -15.07
CA ASN A 149 -11.72 17.80 -15.78
C ASN A 149 -11.88 17.79 -17.32
N GLU A 150 -13.07 18.07 -17.87
CA GLU A 150 -13.29 18.20 -19.32
C GLU A 150 -13.20 19.65 -19.84
N GLU A 151 -13.23 20.67 -18.97
CA GLU A 151 -13.16 22.09 -19.38
C GLU A 151 -11.73 22.68 -19.44
N GLY A 152 -10.68 21.86 -19.31
CA GLY A 152 -9.28 22.30 -19.28
C GLY A 152 -8.47 22.17 -20.58
N ALA A 153 -9.09 21.81 -21.71
CA ALA A 153 -8.38 21.49 -22.96
C ALA A 153 -8.61 22.49 -24.11
N ASP A 154 -8.79 23.78 -23.81
CA ASP A 154 -8.78 24.86 -24.81
C ASP A 154 -8.13 26.13 -24.23
N ILE A 155 -6.79 26.15 -24.15
CA ILE A 155 -5.95 27.35 -24.37
C ILE A 155 -4.63 26.93 -25.03
#